data_AF-A0A023FY88-F1
#
_entry.id   AF-A0A023FY88-F1
#
_cell.length_a   1.000
_cell.length_b   1.000
_cell.length_c   1.000
_cell.angle_alpha   90.00
_cell.angle_beta   90.00
_cell.angle_gamma   90.00
#
_symmetry.space_group_name_H-M   'P 1'
#
loop_
_entity.id
_entity.type
_entity.pdbx_description
1 polymer ?
#
loop_
_entity_poly.entity_id
_entity_poly.type
_entity_poly.pdbx_seq_one_letter_code
_entity_poly.pdbx_strand_id
1 'polypeptide(L)'
;MDHSNKRDIVSTGILRIIKVEPDEARKTSTSSCFGAPRKRFVHCDSHDTVDSTGSGGGDDGDMEAAGVDKCWIVAVLAFVMTTMESASSRCSGFFYVGIMEQMGVDRGLASWPVNLIGSVNDFGGLVSGPLSEHFTTVPVLAVGAVLASAGVIASSFSPDITWLSMTLGVIHGFGLGIVVTMLQVIISMYFYRYRGTANGIMFAGSTISAFFYPHLLLFFRNTYGFRNSLLLFGAILLNMFAISLAFREPPWVRSEKNKKKHSVETRRPSLFTIEIEPHKKPKISTSQTVLRNIRGVVKCAMFYVLMATWLVLSYVLDIFFATVVDLALDKNVPLPDAVSLIPYFSVADLVGRVFLPLLADRKCLRRSTLMMLNYTFLGVSVLSLPFTSGFATLLCACLAVAMFMGCGMTMHSVLMADYLGLEQLAVGYSIMGAICGPLLLGKAPFTGERNSDYVYMCGEGDQ
;
A
#
# COMPACT_ATOMS: atom_id res chain seq x y z
N MET A 1 38.78 79.95 -37.55
CA MET A 1 39.33 79.83 -36.20
C MET A 1 39.08 78.42 -35.71
N ASP A 2 40.16 77.77 -35.26
CA ASP A 2 40.30 76.40 -34.76
C ASP A 2 39.24 75.94 -33.75
N HIS A 3 38.83 74.66 -33.80
CA HIS A 3 39.50 73.57 -33.07
C HIS A 3 38.76 72.24 -33.27
N SER A 4 39.53 71.19 -33.54
CA SER A 4 39.13 69.77 -33.46
C SER A 4 38.94 69.33 -32.00
N ASN A 5 37.94 68.47 -31.71
CA ASN A 5 38.21 67.26 -30.93
C ASN A 5 37.16 66.14 -31.11
N LYS A 6 37.66 64.93 -31.37
CA LYS A 6 36.95 63.64 -31.31
C LYS A 6 36.65 63.25 -29.85
N ARG A 7 35.61 62.44 -29.64
CA ARG A 7 35.73 61.14 -28.95
C ARG A 7 34.43 60.33 -28.99
N ASP A 8 34.56 59.10 -29.45
CA ASP A 8 33.64 57.98 -29.28
C ASP A 8 33.38 57.67 -27.80
N ILE A 9 32.23 57.07 -27.48
CA ILE A 9 32.07 55.90 -26.59
C ILE A 9 30.66 55.32 -26.78
N VAL A 10 30.66 53.99 -26.92
CA VAL A 10 29.58 53.02 -27.06
C VAL A 10 28.71 52.94 -25.79
N SER A 11 27.39 52.84 -25.93
CA SER A 11 26.55 51.74 -25.36
C SER A 11 25.04 52.06 -25.44
N THR A 12 24.36 51.18 -26.18
CA THR A 12 22.96 50.72 -26.10
C THR A 12 22.06 51.25 -24.98
N GLY A 13 20.92 51.84 -25.37
CA GLY A 13 19.78 52.06 -24.48
C GLY A 13 18.64 52.83 -25.15
N ILE A 14 17.67 52.14 -25.74
CA ILE A 14 16.36 52.71 -26.08
C ILE A 14 15.28 51.81 -25.47
N LEU A 15 15.00 52.05 -24.19
CA LEU A 15 13.77 51.64 -23.50
C LEU A 15 12.97 52.93 -23.31
N ARG A 16 11.81 53.03 -23.98
CA ARG A 16 10.82 54.07 -23.65
C ARG A 16 10.14 53.68 -22.34
N ILE A 17 10.34 54.47 -21.30
CA ILE A 17 9.62 54.37 -20.03
C ILE A 17 8.31 55.16 -20.19
N ILE A 18 7.18 54.48 -20.08
CA ILE A 18 5.88 55.14 -19.83
C ILE A 18 5.58 54.98 -18.33
N LYS A 19 5.36 56.13 -17.68
CA LYS A 19 5.04 56.30 -16.27
C LYS A 19 3.65 55.74 -15.98
N VAL A 20 3.52 54.84 -15.00
CA VAL A 20 2.23 54.47 -14.38
C VAL A 20 2.37 54.76 -12.88
N GLU A 21 1.44 55.55 -12.36
CA GLU A 21 1.43 56.06 -10.99
C GLU A 21 0.79 55.02 -10.04
N PRO A 22 1.24 54.92 -8.77
CA PRO A 22 0.88 53.82 -7.88
C PRO A 22 -0.16 54.24 -6.84
N ASP A 23 -1.22 53.44 -6.65
CA ASP A 23 -1.94 53.43 -5.38
C ASP A 23 -2.55 52.05 -5.08
N GLU A 24 -2.53 51.72 -3.78
CA GLU A 24 -2.94 50.46 -3.15
C GLU A 24 -1.96 49.28 -3.16
N ALA A 25 -0.70 49.56 -2.84
CA ALA A 25 0.19 48.61 -2.16
C ALA A 25 0.51 49.09 -0.74
N ARG A 26 -0.49 49.09 0.15
CA ARG A 26 -0.23 49.29 1.59
C ARG A 26 -1.28 48.59 2.45
N LYS A 27 -1.03 47.31 2.77
CA LYS A 27 -1.26 46.67 4.08
C LYS A 27 -0.93 45.18 4.01
N THR A 28 0.35 44.86 3.96
CA THR A 28 0.86 43.56 4.40
C THR A 28 2.12 43.80 5.19
N SER A 29 1.98 43.88 6.51
CA SER A 29 2.91 43.28 7.47
C SER A 29 2.42 43.60 8.87
N THR A 30 1.85 42.60 9.57
CA THR A 30 2.34 42.15 10.88
C THR A 30 1.47 41.03 11.46
N SER A 31 2.13 39.88 11.64
CA SER A 31 2.01 38.88 12.73
C SER A 31 0.65 38.31 13.17
N SER A 32 0.63 36.98 13.27
CA SER A 32 0.32 36.21 14.50
C SER A 32 -0.63 35.02 14.28
N CYS A 33 -0.03 33.84 14.39
CA CYS A 33 -0.50 32.59 15.01
C CYS A 33 -1.94 32.49 15.57
N PHE A 34 -2.49 31.27 15.38
CA PHE A 34 -3.70 30.67 15.95
C PHE A 34 -5.08 31.06 15.39
N GLY A 35 -5.82 30.06 14.91
CA GLY A 35 -7.28 30.13 14.78
C GLY A 35 -7.86 29.37 13.59
N ALA A 36 -8.34 28.15 13.81
CA ALA A 36 -9.20 27.43 12.87
C ALA A 36 -10.58 28.11 12.74
N PRO A 37 -11.27 28.07 11.58
CA PRO A 37 -12.68 28.42 11.53
C PRO A 37 -13.59 27.18 11.53
N ARG A 38 -14.39 27.09 12.60
CA ARG A 38 -15.65 26.33 12.68
C ARG A 38 -16.62 26.84 11.60
N LYS A 39 -17.16 25.94 10.77
CA LYS A 39 -18.39 26.23 10.00
C LYS A 39 -19.59 26.22 10.96
N ARG A 40 -20.34 27.32 11.02
CA ARG A 40 -21.62 27.45 11.73
C ARG A 40 -22.76 27.63 10.71
N PHE A 41 -23.92 27.13 11.13
CA PHE A 41 -25.18 26.92 10.42
C PHE A 41 -25.70 28.06 9.53
N VAL A 42 -26.41 27.63 8.48
CA VAL A 42 -27.20 28.39 7.51
C VAL A 42 -28.50 28.91 8.16
N HIS A 43 -28.87 30.15 7.85
CA HIS A 43 -30.25 30.64 7.94
C HIS A 43 -30.69 31.07 6.54
N CYS A 44 -31.90 30.67 6.14
CA CYS A 44 -32.51 31.00 4.86
C CYS A 44 -33.08 32.43 4.90
N ASP A 45 -32.97 33.17 3.79
CA ASP A 45 -34.08 34.00 3.33
C ASP A 45 -33.96 34.29 1.83
N SER A 46 -35.11 34.64 1.26
CA SER A 46 -35.49 34.44 -0.14
C SER A 46 -35.30 35.68 -1.03
N HIS A 47 -35.36 35.43 -2.34
CA HIS A 47 -35.65 36.32 -3.49
C HIS A 47 -34.51 36.94 -4.33
N ASP A 48 -34.63 36.60 -5.62
CA ASP A 48 -34.31 37.35 -6.85
C ASP A 48 -32.96 37.21 -7.59
N THR A 49 -33.12 36.59 -8.77
CA THR A 49 -32.48 36.87 -10.08
C THR A 49 -31.07 36.36 -10.40
N VAL A 50 -31.08 35.56 -11.47
CA VAL A 50 -30.03 35.07 -12.37
C VAL A 50 -28.88 36.07 -12.58
N ASP A 51 -27.65 35.71 -12.19
CA ASP A 51 -26.55 35.52 -13.15
C ASP A 51 -25.29 34.89 -12.52
N SER A 52 -24.75 33.90 -13.23
CA SER A 52 -23.33 33.59 -13.42
C SER A 52 -22.34 33.48 -12.24
N THR A 53 -21.76 32.27 -12.15
CA THR A 53 -20.41 31.92 -11.66
C THR A 53 -20.13 31.90 -10.15
N GLY A 54 -20.18 30.67 -9.59
CA GLY A 54 -19.65 30.34 -8.26
C GLY A 54 -19.25 28.87 -8.21
N SER A 55 -18.03 28.59 -8.69
CA SER A 55 -17.39 27.27 -8.66
C SER A 55 -17.26 26.74 -7.22
N GLY A 56 -17.98 25.67 -6.90
CA GLY A 56 -17.86 24.98 -5.61
C GLY A 56 -18.41 23.54 -5.55
N GLY A 57 -18.92 22.99 -6.66
CA GLY A 57 -19.57 21.66 -6.66
C GLY A 57 -19.25 20.76 -7.88
N GLY A 58 -18.25 21.11 -8.70
CA GLY A 58 -17.98 20.41 -9.97
C GLY A 58 -17.25 19.07 -9.87
N ASP A 59 -16.39 18.88 -8.86
CA ASP A 59 -15.43 17.76 -8.85
C ASP A 59 -16.10 16.38 -8.62
N ASP A 60 -17.09 16.31 -7.72
CA ASP A 60 -17.84 15.07 -7.45
C ASP A 60 -18.73 14.67 -8.66
N GLY A 61 -19.32 15.65 -9.35
CA GLY A 61 -20.19 15.42 -10.51
C GLY A 61 -19.41 15.00 -11.76
N ASP A 62 -18.23 15.56 -11.97
CA ASP A 62 -17.33 15.21 -13.08
C ASP A 62 -16.74 13.79 -12.92
N MET A 63 -16.46 13.35 -11.69
CA MET A 63 -16.01 11.98 -11.41
C MET A 63 -17.12 10.93 -11.60
N GLU A 64 -18.36 11.26 -11.21
CA GLU A 64 -19.52 10.36 -11.38
C GLU A 64 -19.89 10.17 -12.86
N ALA A 65 -19.74 11.23 -13.66
CA ALA A 65 -19.88 11.20 -15.12
C ALA A 65 -18.77 10.39 -15.83
N ALA A 66 -17.56 10.35 -15.26
CA ALA A 66 -16.43 9.59 -15.80
C ALA A 66 -16.52 8.07 -15.57
N GLY A 67 -17.45 7.59 -14.74
CA GLY A 67 -17.64 6.16 -14.45
C GLY A 67 -16.84 5.62 -13.25
N VAL A 68 -16.26 6.51 -12.44
CA VAL A 68 -15.59 6.16 -11.17
C VAL A 68 -16.59 5.43 -10.25
N ASP A 69 -16.11 4.49 -9.45
CA ASP A 69 -16.90 3.69 -8.49
C ASP A 69 -17.93 2.69 -9.07
N LYS A 70 -18.01 2.52 -10.40
CA LYS A 70 -19.00 1.61 -11.04
C LYS A 70 -18.45 0.22 -11.38
N CYS A 71 -17.12 0.06 -11.48
CA CYS A 71 -16.48 -1.16 -11.99
C CYS A 71 -16.15 -2.18 -10.88
N TRP A 72 -17.17 -2.74 -10.21
CA TRP A 72 -16.98 -3.73 -9.14
C TRP A 72 -16.28 -5.02 -9.57
N ILE A 73 -16.30 -5.36 -10.86
CA ILE A 73 -15.53 -6.50 -11.39
C ILE A 73 -14.02 -6.36 -11.10
N VAL A 74 -13.49 -5.13 -11.05
CA VAL A 74 -12.08 -4.88 -10.72
C VAL A 74 -11.78 -5.30 -9.28
N ALA A 75 -12.71 -5.03 -8.34
CA ALA A 75 -12.56 -5.47 -6.94
C ALA A 75 -12.62 -6.99 -6.80
N VAL A 76 -13.47 -7.66 -7.60
CA VAL A 76 -13.55 -9.14 -7.62
C VAL A 76 -12.28 -9.77 -8.20
N LEU A 77 -11.77 -9.24 -9.31
CA LEU A 77 -10.49 -9.70 -9.88
C LEU A 77 -9.33 -9.47 -8.91
N ALA A 78 -9.33 -8.33 -8.21
CA ALA A 78 -8.33 -8.03 -7.19
C ALA A 78 -8.46 -8.98 -5.99
N PHE A 79 -9.66 -9.29 -5.54
CA PHE A 79 -9.91 -10.30 -4.52
C PHE A 79 -9.29 -11.66 -4.90
N VAL A 80 -9.54 -12.16 -6.11
CA VAL A 80 -8.97 -13.44 -6.57
C VAL A 80 -7.45 -13.38 -6.61
N MET A 81 -6.88 -12.29 -7.14
CA MET A 81 -5.44 -12.10 -7.20
C MET A 81 -4.80 -12.03 -5.81
N THR A 82 -5.43 -11.32 -4.85
CA THR A 82 -4.97 -11.26 -3.45
C THR A 82 -5.10 -12.61 -2.75
N THR A 83 -6.12 -13.42 -3.05
CA THR A 83 -6.22 -14.80 -2.52
C THR A 83 -5.02 -15.64 -2.94
N MET A 84 -4.60 -15.54 -4.20
CA MET A 84 -3.44 -16.27 -4.71
C MET A 84 -2.11 -15.73 -4.16
N GLU A 85 -1.94 -14.42 -4.18
CA GLU A 85 -0.73 -13.72 -3.71
C GLU A 85 -0.47 -14.02 -2.22
N SER A 86 -1.50 -13.94 -1.38
CA SER A 86 -1.37 -14.17 0.06
C SER A 86 -1.17 -15.64 0.44
N ALA A 87 -1.29 -16.59 -0.49
CA ALA A 87 -1.15 -18.01 -0.19
C ALA A 87 0.20 -18.36 0.42
N SER A 88 1.27 -17.72 -0.07
CA SER A 88 2.63 -17.98 0.41
C SER A 88 2.85 -17.53 1.85
N SER A 89 2.34 -16.34 2.21
CA SER A 89 2.45 -15.81 3.58
C SER A 89 1.58 -16.59 4.56
N ARG A 90 0.37 -17.00 4.15
CA ARG A 90 -0.54 -17.79 4.97
C ARG A 90 -0.10 -19.23 5.16
N CYS A 91 0.71 -19.77 4.27
CA CYS A 91 1.22 -21.14 4.32
C CYS A 91 2.71 -21.21 4.75
N SER A 92 3.23 -20.18 5.43
CA SER A 92 4.62 -20.11 5.90
C SER A 92 5.06 -21.36 6.68
N GLY A 93 4.19 -21.89 7.55
CA GLY A 93 4.43 -23.14 8.30
C GLY A 93 4.57 -24.38 7.40
N PHE A 94 3.80 -24.47 6.31
CA PHE A 94 3.93 -25.56 5.33
C PHE A 94 5.31 -25.54 4.66
N PHE A 95 5.78 -24.36 4.24
CA PHE A 95 7.11 -24.22 3.64
C PHE A 95 8.20 -24.52 4.67
N TYR A 96 8.09 -24.00 5.89
CA TYR A 96 9.06 -24.21 6.94
C TYR A 96 9.29 -25.70 7.25
N VAL A 97 8.21 -26.43 7.55
CA VAL A 97 8.27 -27.86 7.86
C VAL A 97 8.76 -28.67 6.65
N GLY A 98 8.27 -28.36 5.45
CA GLY A 98 8.68 -29.06 4.24
C GLY A 98 10.16 -28.86 3.88
N ILE A 99 10.72 -27.67 4.14
CA ILE A 99 12.14 -27.38 3.94
C ILE A 99 13.00 -28.17 4.93
N MET A 100 12.61 -28.20 6.21
CA MET A 100 13.33 -28.97 7.23
C MET A 100 13.42 -30.45 6.87
N GLU A 101 12.28 -31.08 6.58
CA GLU A 101 12.22 -32.51 6.28
C GLU A 101 12.96 -32.87 4.98
N GLN A 102 12.79 -32.08 3.92
CA GLN A 102 13.38 -32.40 2.64
C GLN A 102 14.89 -32.15 2.61
N MET A 103 15.36 -31.09 3.27
CA MET A 103 16.77 -30.68 3.22
C MET A 103 17.59 -31.22 4.40
N GLY A 104 16.94 -31.76 5.44
CA GLY A 104 17.61 -32.26 6.64
C GLY A 104 18.36 -31.17 7.41
N VAL A 105 17.91 -29.91 7.30
CA VAL A 105 18.55 -28.73 7.91
C VAL A 105 17.91 -28.38 9.24
N ASP A 106 18.66 -27.66 10.07
CA ASP A 106 18.16 -27.16 11.35
C ASP A 106 17.08 -26.09 11.17
N ARG A 107 16.38 -25.83 12.28
CA ARG A 107 15.30 -24.84 12.38
C ARG A 107 15.72 -23.42 12.00
N GLY A 108 16.95 -23.03 12.31
CA GLY A 108 17.47 -21.70 12.03
C GLY A 108 17.64 -21.50 10.52
N LEU A 109 18.33 -22.45 9.88
CA LEU A 109 18.51 -22.44 8.42
C LEU A 109 17.17 -22.54 7.66
N ALA A 110 16.25 -23.42 8.06
CA ALA A 110 14.94 -23.56 7.40
C ALA A 110 14.05 -22.31 7.48
N SER A 111 14.26 -21.43 8.46
CA SER A 111 13.47 -20.21 8.63
C SER A 111 13.82 -19.12 7.61
N TRP A 112 15.05 -19.13 7.08
CA TRP A 112 15.56 -18.08 6.19
C TRP A 112 14.73 -17.87 4.93
N PRO A 113 14.44 -18.90 4.11
CA PRO A 113 13.62 -18.73 2.90
C PRO A 113 12.24 -18.13 3.20
N VAL A 114 11.61 -18.55 4.30
CA VAL A 114 10.26 -18.14 4.68
C VAL A 114 10.24 -16.69 5.18
N ASN A 115 11.19 -16.32 6.02
CA ASN A 115 11.33 -14.95 6.53
C ASN A 115 11.67 -13.97 5.40
N LEU A 116 12.50 -14.39 4.44
CA LEU A 116 12.85 -13.57 3.28
C LEU A 116 11.64 -13.25 2.41
N ILE A 117 10.63 -14.13 2.29
CA ILE A 117 9.40 -13.82 1.53
C ILE A 117 8.77 -12.52 2.07
N GLY A 118 8.49 -12.48 3.38
CA GLY A 118 7.80 -11.35 4.00
C GLY A 118 8.61 -10.07 3.91
N SER A 119 9.91 -10.15 4.20
CA SER A 119 10.79 -8.99 4.13
C SER A 119 10.98 -8.44 2.72
N VAL A 120 11.20 -9.32 1.74
CA VAL A 120 11.42 -8.91 0.34
C VAL A 120 10.11 -8.45 -0.33
N ASN A 121 8.95 -8.92 0.15
CA ASN A 121 7.65 -8.39 -0.25
C ASN A 121 7.56 -6.87 -0.04
N ASP A 122 7.97 -6.38 1.12
CA ASP A 122 7.98 -4.93 1.39
C ASP A 122 8.95 -4.18 0.45
N PHE A 123 10.08 -4.80 0.07
CA PHE A 123 11.01 -4.22 -0.89
C PHE A 123 10.50 -4.21 -2.34
N GLY A 124 9.56 -5.09 -2.72
CA GLY A 124 8.97 -5.07 -4.06
C GLY A 124 8.30 -3.72 -4.38
N GLY A 125 7.83 -3.02 -3.34
CA GLY A 125 7.39 -1.64 -3.43
C GLY A 125 8.45 -0.69 -3.98
N LEU A 126 9.73 -0.83 -3.61
CA LEU A 126 10.83 0.12 -3.93
C LEU A 126 10.97 0.38 -5.43
N VAL A 127 10.78 -0.66 -6.24
CA VAL A 127 10.94 -0.59 -7.70
C VAL A 127 9.64 -0.18 -8.39
N SER A 128 8.50 -0.35 -7.72
CA SER A 128 7.18 -0.08 -8.27
C SER A 128 6.96 1.39 -8.65
N GLY A 129 7.48 2.34 -7.85
CA GLY A 129 7.38 3.77 -8.09
C GLY A 129 8.07 4.21 -9.38
N PRO A 130 9.40 4.03 -9.51
CA PRO A 130 10.12 4.33 -10.75
C PRO A 130 9.56 3.60 -11.98
N LEU A 131 9.15 2.33 -11.84
CA LEU A 131 8.54 1.58 -12.95
C LEU A 131 7.20 2.17 -13.37
N SER A 132 6.35 2.61 -12.43
CA SER A 132 5.04 3.21 -12.72
C SER A 132 5.13 4.58 -13.43
N GLU A 133 6.28 5.24 -13.36
CA GLU A 133 6.55 6.46 -14.13
C GLU A 133 6.90 6.17 -15.60
N HIS A 134 7.54 5.02 -15.87
CA HIS A 134 7.97 4.62 -17.20
C HIS A 134 6.94 3.76 -17.93
N PHE A 135 6.25 2.91 -17.19
CA PHE A 135 5.28 1.94 -17.67
C PHE A 135 3.92 2.20 -17.03
N THR A 136 2.88 1.76 -17.73
CA THR A 136 1.55 1.66 -17.16
C THR A 136 1.55 0.64 -16.01
N THR A 137 0.57 0.75 -15.11
CA THR A 137 0.47 -0.08 -13.90
C THR A 137 0.29 -1.58 -14.24
N VAL A 138 -0.41 -1.89 -15.34
CA VAL A 138 -0.76 -3.27 -15.74
C VAL A 138 0.46 -4.12 -16.18
N PRO A 139 1.35 -3.66 -17.07
CA PRO A 139 2.59 -4.37 -17.39
C PRO A 139 3.48 -4.64 -16.17
N VAL A 140 3.60 -3.68 -15.25
CA VAL A 140 4.40 -3.84 -14.03
C VAL A 140 3.80 -4.92 -13.13
N LEU A 141 2.48 -4.92 -12.97
CA LEU A 141 1.75 -5.99 -12.27
C LEU A 141 1.99 -7.37 -12.91
N ALA A 142 1.91 -7.46 -14.24
CA ALA A 142 2.12 -8.71 -14.97
C ALA A 142 3.55 -9.26 -14.81
N VAL A 143 4.57 -8.39 -14.85
CA VAL A 143 5.96 -8.77 -14.58
C VAL A 143 6.11 -9.28 -13.15
N GLY A 144 5.51 -8.60 -12.16
CA GLY A 144 5.50 -9.06 -10.77
C GLY A 144 4.87 -10.46 -10.62
N ALA A 145 3.74 -10.71 -11.29
CA ALA A 145 3.06 -12.00 -11.26
C ALA A 145 3.91 -13.14 -11.87
N VAL A 146 4.55 -12.88 -13.02
CA VAL A 146 5.48 -13.85 -13.64
C VAL A 146 6.67 -14.10 -12.72
N LEU A 147 7.27 -13.06 -12.15
CA LEU A 147 8.40 -13.20 -11.25
C LEU A 147 8.05 -13.98 -9.99
N ALA A 148 6.88 -13.71 -9.40
CA ALA A 148 6.38 -14.43 -8.23
C ALA A 148 6.20 -15.92 -8.53
N SER A 149 5.55 -16.26 -9.64
CA SER A 149 5.34 -17.66 -10.04
C SER A 149 6.64 -18.38 -10.42
N ALA A 150 7.53 -17.70 -11.17
CA ALA A 150 8.82 -18.25 -11.57
C ALA A 150 9.73 -18.54 -10.37
N GLY A 151 9.71 -17.69 -9.33
CA GLY A 151 10.44 -17.93 -8.09
C GLY A 151 10.04 -19.25 -7.44
N VAL A 152 8.74 -19.49 -7.26
CA VAL A 152 8.23 -20.75 -6.67
C VAL A 152 8.51 -21.97 -7.56
N ILE A 153 8.32 -21.83 -8.88
CA ILE A 153 8.63 -22.91 -9.83
C ILE A 153 10.11 -23.27 -9.75
N ALA A 154 11.00 -22.27 -9.73
CA ALA A 154 12.44 -22.49 -9.60
C ALA A 154 12.81 -23.16 -8.27
N SER A 155 12.07 -22.87 -7.18
CA SER A 155 12.25 -23.54 -5.89
C SER A 155 11.98 -25.04 -5.92
N SER A 156 11.14 -25.54 -6.85
CA SER A 156 10.90 -26.99 -6.98
C SER A 156 12.15 -27.77 -7.40
N PHE A 157 13.11 -27.10 -8.05
CA PHE A 157 14.36 -27.69 -8.52
C PHE A 157 15.54 -27.43 -7.57
N SER A 158 15.27 -27.07 -6.31
CA SER A 158 16.31 -26.67 -5.37
C SER A 158 17.27 -27.80 -4.99
N PRO A 159 18.59 -27.65 -5.22
CA PRO A 159 19.60 -28.59 -4.72
C PRO A 159 20.00 -28.32 -3.26
N ASP A 160 19.96 -27.06 -2.84
CA ASP A 160 20.42 -26.59 -1.53
C ASP A 160 19.50 -25.50 -0.95
N ILE A 161 19.75 -25.13 0.31
CA ILE A 161 18.94 -24.14 1.02
C ILE A 161 19.18 -22.71 0.52
N THR A 162 20.39 -22.39 0.04
CA THR A 162 20.70 -21.07 -0.53
C THR A 162 19.88 -20.85 -1.80
N TRP A 163 19.73 -21.89 -2.64
CA TRP A 163 18.83 -21.84 -3.79
C TRP A 163 17.38 -21.55 -3.38
N LEU A 164 16.87 -22.20 -2.33
CA LEU A 164 15.53 -21.91 -1.80
C LEU A 164 15.42 -20.48 -1.28
N SER A 165 16.40 -20.00 -0.52
CA SER A 165 16.44 -18.62 -0.03
C SER A 165 16.41 -17.61 -1.17
N MET A 166 17.16 -17.86 -2.25
CA MET A 166 17.19 -16.98 -3.42
C MET A 166 15.89 -17.05 -4.24
N THR A 167 15.37 -18.25 -4.50
CA THR A 167 14.20 -18.41 -5.37
C THR A 167 12.88 -18.14 -4.65
N LEU A 168 12.65 -18.80 -3.51
CA LEU A 168 11.43 -18.68 -2.72
C LEU A 168 11.43 -17.40 -1.88
N GLY A 169 12.56 -17.05 -1.28
CA GLY A 169 12.67 -15.83 -0.47
C GLY A 169 12.73 -14.57 -1.33
N VAL A 170 13.80 -14.43 -2.11
CA VAL A 170 14.10 -13.18 -2.82
C VAL A 170 13.25 -13.01 -4.09
N ILE A 171 13.35 -13.92 -5.05
CA ILE A 171 12.66 -13.76 -6.35
C ILE A 171 11.15 -13.74 -6.17
N HIS A 172 10.61 -14.73 -5.46
CA HIS A 172 9.18 -14.82 -5.22
C HIS A 172 8.67 -13.69 -4.31
N GLY A 173 9.35 -13.40 -3.19
CA GLY A 173 9.00 -12.28 -2.31
C GLY A 173 8.95 -10.94 -3.05
N PHE A 174 9.95 -10.66 -3.90
CA PHE A 174 10.00 -9.42 -4.68
C PHE A 174 8.86 -9.33 -5.70
N GLY A 175 8.56 -10.43 -6.40
CA GLY A 175 7.43 -10.53 -7.31
C GLY A 175 6.09 -10.26 -6.62
N LEU A 176 5.87 -10.87 -5.45
CA LEU A 176 4.67 -10.62 -4.65
C LEU A 176 4.56 -9.16 -4.21
N GLY A 177 5.67 -8.53 -3.79
CA GLY A 177 5.68 -7.13 -3.38
C GLY A 177 5.26 -6.15 -4.49
N ILE A 178 5.70 -6.41 -5.73
CA ILE A 178 5.24 -5.67 -6.90
C ILE A 178 3.73 -5.87 -7.11
N VAL A 179 3.25 -7.11 -7.03
CA VAL A 179 1.83 -7.43 -7.22
C VAL A 179 0.96 -6.71 -6.20
N VAL A 180 1.28 -6.81 -4.91
CA VAL A 180 0.56 -6.14 -3.82
C VAL A 180 0.47 -4.64 -4.05
N THR A 181 1.61 -4.01 -4.38
CA THR A 181 1.67 -2.55 -4.54
C THR A 181 0.85 -2.09 -5.75
N MET A 182 1.01 -2.74 -6.89
CA MET A 182 0.29 -2.37 -8.11
C MET A 182 -1.21 -2.62 -7.99
N LEU A 183 -1.63 -3.67 -7.28
CA LEU A 183 -3.04 -3.97 -7.08
C LEU A 183 -3.75 -2.90 -6.24
N GLN A 184 -3.11 -2.43 -5.17
CA GLN A 184 -3.61 -1.31 -4.34
C GLN A 184 -3.73 -0.01 -5.15
N VAL A 185 -2.76 0.25 -6.03
CA VAL A 185 -2.79 1.40 -6.95
C VAL A 185 -3.97 1.29 -7.92
N ILE A 186 -4.17 0.13 -8.56
CA ILE A 186 -5.29 -0.10 -9.51
C ILE A 186 -6.64 0.13 -8.82
N ILE A 187 -6.87 -0.44 -7.64
CA ILE A 187 -8.13 -0.24 -6.90
C ILE A 187 -8.35 1.25 -6.62
N SER A 188 -7.31 1.96 -6.21
CA SER A 188 -7.39 3.40 -5.93
C SER A 188 -7.69 4.25 -7.17
N MET A 189 -7.30 3.80 -8.37
CA MET A 189 -7.64 4.45 -9.65
C MET A 189 -9.12 4.31 -10.04
N TYR A 190 -9.76 3.19 -9.65
CA TYR A 190 -11.15 2.88 -10.00
C TYR A 190 -12.18 3.40 -8.99
N PHE A 191 -11.78 3.48 -7.72
CA PHE A 191 -12.68 3.85 -6.63
C PHE A 191 -12.20 5.10 -5.90
N TYR A 192 -13.14 6.02 -5.67
CA TYR A 192 -12.92 7.23 -4.89
C TYR A 192 -13.83 7.23 -3.65
N ARG A 193 -15.16 7.20 -3.85
CA ARG A 193 -16.14 7.20 -2.76
C ARG A 193 -16.17 5.86 -2.01
N TYR A 194 -16.06 4.74 -2.73
CA TYR A 194 -16.11 3.39 -2.15
C TYR A 194 -14.73 2.74 -2.05
N ARG A 195 -13.67 3.57 -2.00
CA ARG A 195 -12.28 3.10 -1.97
C ARG A 195 -11.98 2.20 -0.77
N GLY A 196 -12.57 2.48 0.40
CA GLY A 196 -12.40 1.63 1.59
C GLY A 196 -13.05 0.27 1.42
N THR A 197 -14.28 0.26 0.90
CA THR A 197 -15.05 -0.96 0.64
C THR A 197 -14.37 -1.82 -0.42
N ALA A 198 -13.89 -1.22 -1.51
CA ALA A 198 -13.19 -1.93 -2.57
C ALA A 198 -11.87 -2.54 -2.10
N ASN A 199 -11.07 -1.79 -1.32
CA ASN A 199 -9.87 -2.35 -0.67
C ASN A 199 -10.23 -3.45 0.33
N GLY A 200 -11.32 -3.29 1.10
CA GLY A 200 -11.85 -4.30 2.00
C GLY A 200 -12.16 -5.62 1.30
N ILE A 201 -12.86 -5.56 0.15
CA ILE A 201 -13.14 -6.73 -0.69
C ILE A 201 -11.85 -7.32 -1.24
N MET A 202 -10.91 -6.52 -1.77
CA MET A 202 -9.63 -7.04 -2.23
C MET A 202 -8.89 -7.80 -1.12
N PHE A 203 -8.73 -7.18 0.05
CA PHE A 203 -8.01 -7.75 1.19
C PHE A 203 -8.73 -8.94 1.84
N ALA A 204 -10.04 -9.08 1.67
CA ALA A 204 -10.79 -10.28 2.05
C ALA A 204 -10.27 -11.54 1.34
N GLY A 205 -9.63 -11.40 0.18
CA GLY A 205 -9.02 -12.52 -0.52
C GLY A 205 -7.95 -13.24 0.32
N SER A 206 -7.19 -12.47 1.10
CA SER A 206 -6.10 -13.01 1.93
C SER A 206 -6.56 -13.84 3.12
N THR A 207 -7.78 -13.66 3.61
CA THR A 207 -8.33 -14.47 4.72
C THR A 207 -8.84 -15.80 4.18
N ILE A 208 -9.53 -15.79 3.04
CA ILE A 208 -9.94 -17.01 2.33
C ILE A 208 -8.74 -17.87 1.94
N SER A 209 -7.63 -17.23 1.58
CA SER A 209 -6.36 -17.91 1.31
C SER A 209 -5.89 -18.79 2.48
N ALA A 210 -6.03 -18.31 3.72
CA ALA A 210 -5.61 -19.02 4.93
C ALA A 210 -6.47 -20.27 5.23
N PHE A 211 -7.71 -20.34 4.72
CA PHE A 211 -8.55 -21.53 4.84
C PHE A 211 -8.32 -22.51 3.70
N PHE A 212 -8.14 -22.01 2.48
CA PHE A 212 -8.10 -22.85 1.29
C PHE A 212 -6.72 -23.47 1.02
N TYR A 213 -5.66 -22.66 1.00
CA TYR A 213 -4.34 -23.11 0.53
C TYR A 213 -3.63 -24.10 1.45
N PRO A 214 -3.72 -24.03 2.80
CA PRO A 214 -3.08 -25.04 3.65
C PRO A 214 -3.54 -26.45 3.34
N HIS A 215 -4.85 -26.67 3.16
CA HIS A 215 -5.39 -27.98 2.79
C HIS A 215 -4.95 -28.42 1.39
N LEU A 216 -4.96 -27.50 0.42
CA LEU A 216 -4.55 -27.79 -0.95
C LEU A 216 -3.06 -28.18 -1.04
N LEU A 217 -2.18 -27.43 -0.37
CA LEU A 217 -0.73 -27.68 -0.38
C LEU A 217 -0.38 -28.97 0.35
N LEU A 218 -1.07 -29.29 1.46
CA LEU A 218 -0.92 -30.57 2.14
C LEU A 218 -1.37 -31.75 1.25
N PHE A 219 -2.49 -31.61 0.54
CA PHE A 219 -2.93 -32.61 -0.43
C PHE A 219 -1.88 -32.86 -1.54
N PHE A 220 -1.32 -31.79 -2.11
CA PHE A 220 -0.23 -31.92 -3.08
C PHE A 220 1.00 -32.60 -2.48
N ARG A 221 1.38 -32.25 -1.24
CA ARG A 221 2.54 -32.83 -0.58
C ARG A 221 2.36 -34.32 -0.33
N ASN A 222 1.18 -34.74 0.13
CA ASN A 222 0.90 -36.14 0.43
C ASN A 222 0.81 -37.00 -0.85
N THR A 223 0.39 -36.42 -1.97
CA THR A 223 0.20 -37.15 -3.23
C THR A 223 1.44 -37.15 -4.11
N TYR A 224 2.15 -36.02 -4.19
CA TYR A 224 3.23 -35.78 -5.16
C TYR A 224 4.59 -35.47 -4.51
N GLY A 225 4.65 -35.26 -3.19
CA GLY A 225 5.85 -34.84 -2.48
C GLY A 225 6.12 -33.33 -2.54
N PHE A 226 6.98 -32.82 -1.64
CA PHE A 226 7.16 -31.37 -1.42
C PHE A 226 7.66 -30.62 -2.66
N ARG A 227 8.68 -31.11 -3.38
CA ARG A 227 9.18 -30.47 -4.62
C ARG A 227 8.08 -30.28 -5.66
N ASN A 228 7.28 -31.31 -5.90
CA ASN A 228 6.20 -31.26 -6.88
C ASN A 228 5.05 -30.37 -6.39
N SER A 229 4.81 -30.28 -5.08
CA SER A 229 3.88 -29.30 -4.51
C SER A 229 4.29 -27.86 -4.82
N LEU A 230 5.57 -27.54 -4.74
CA LEU A 230 6.07 -26.21 -5.13
C LEU A 230 5.82 -25.94 -6.61
N LEU A 231 6.08 -26.93 -7.49
CA LEU A 231 5.84 -26.78 -8.92
C LEU A 231 4.36 -26.54 -9.23
N LEU A 232 3.45 -27.34 -8.65
CA LEU A 232 2.00 -27.17 -8.82
C LEU A 232 1.51 -25.84 -8.25
N PHE A 233 2.02 -25.45 -7.08
CA PHE A 233 1.69 -24.16 -6.48
C PHE A 233 2.14 -22.98 -7.35
N GLY A 234 3.37 -23.04 -7.87
CA GLY A 234 3.89 -22.06 -8.82
C GLY A 234 3.07 -21.98 -10.11
N ALA A 235 2.59 -23.11 -10.64
CA ALA A 235 1.69 -23.15 -11.79
C ALA A 235 0.32 -22.52 -11.49
N ILE A 236 -0.23 -22.73 -10.28
CA ILE A 236 -1.44 -22.01 -9.84
C ILE A 236 -1.15 -20.51 -9.82
N LEU A 237 -0.07 -20.07 -9.18
CA LEU A 237 0.33 -18.67 -9.09
C LEU A 237 0.56 -18.03 -10.47
N LEU A 238 0.99 -18.78 -11.48
CA LEU A 238 1.14 -18.27 -12.85
C LEU A 238 -0.18 -17.73 -13.43
N ASN A 239 -1.35 -18.20 -12.95
CA ASN A 239 -2.65 -17.64 -13.35
C ASN A 239 -2.81 -16.17 -12.95
N MET A 240 -2.03 -15.66 -11.99
CA MET A 240 -1.98 -14.22 -11.69
C MET A 240 -1.57 -13.41 -12.92
N PHE A 241 -0.74 -13.95 -13.82
CA PHE A 241 -0.40 -13.30 -15.10
C PHE A 241 -1.64 -13.12 -15.98
N ALA A 242 -2.46 -14.17 -16.14
CA ALA A 242 -3.68 -14.09 -16.93
C ALA A 242 -4.68 -13.09 -16.35
N ILE A 243 -4.86 -13.08 -15.02
CA ILE A 243 -5.74 -12.13 -14.33
C ILE A 243 -5.19 -10.70 -14.47
N SER A 244 -3.87 -10.50 -14.44
CA SER A 244 -3.29 -9.17 -14.57
C SER A 244 -3.53 -8.54 -15.94
N LEU A 245 -3.59 -9.34 -17.01
CA LEU A 245 -3.98 -8.88 -18.34
C LEU A 245 -5.46 -8.46 -18.44
N ALA A 246 -6.32 -8.92 -17.52
CA ALA A 246 -7.72 -8.51 -17.47
C ALA A 246 -7.90 -7.09 -16.90
N PHE A 247 -6.94 -6.60 -16.10
CA PHE A 247 -6.95 -5.21 -15.65
C PHE A 247 -6.65 -4.26 -16.80
N ARG A 248 -7.28 -3.09 -16.74
CA ARG A 248 -7.02 -1.99 -17.67
C ARG A 248 -6.80 -0.72 -16.86
N GLU A 249 -6.00 0.19 -17.39
CA GLU A 249 -5.95 1.52 -16.80
C GLU A 249 -7.21 2.29 -17.19
N PRO A 250 -7.87 2.96 -16.22
CA PRO A 250 -9.09 3.67 -16.53
C PRO A 250 -8.85 4.89 -17.42
N PRO A 251 -9.76 5.20 -18.37
CA PRO A 251 -9.60 6.31 -19.31
C PRO A 251 -9.45 7.69 -18.64
N TRP A 252 -10.10 7.90 -17.49
CA TRP A 252 -10.07 9.19 -16.78
C TRP A 252 -8.68 9.55 -16.24
N VAL A 253 -7.94 8.56 -15.71
CA VAL A 253 -6.55 8.76 -15.25
C VAL A 253 -5.64 9.13 -16.44
N ARG A 254 -5.87 8.52 -17.61
CA ARG A 254 -5.12 8.85 -18.83
C ARG A 254 -5.46 10.25 -19.35
N SER A 255 -6.72 10.65 -19.28
CA SER A 255 -7.21 11.97 -19.70
C SER A 255 -6.63 13.09 -18.83
N GLU A 256 -6.58 12.92 -17.51
CA GLU A 256 -5.94 13.89 -16.60
C GLU A 256 -4.44 14.07 -16.89
N LYS A 257 -3.70 12.98 -17.10
CA LYS A 257 -2.28 13.03 -17.48
C LYS A 257 -2.08 13.83 -18.79
N ASN A 258 -2.99 13.69 -19.75
CA ASN A 258 -2.95 14.41 -21.02
C ASN A 258 -3.35 15.89 -20.89
N LYS A 259 -4.41 16.21 -20.13
CA LYS A 259 -4.82 17.59 -19.84
C LYS A 259 -3.71 18.39 -19.15
N LYS A 260 -3.03 17.79 -18.17
CA LYS A 260 -1.88 18.42 -17.48
C LYS A 260 -0.67 18.64 -18.41
N LYS A 261 -0.38 17.69 -19.31
CA LYS A 261 0.66 17.87 -20.33
C LYS A 261 0.36 19.05 -21.25
N HIS A 262 -0.89 19.17 -21.71
CA HIS A 262 -1.32 20.31 -22.54
C HIS A 262 -1.34 21.63 -21.76
N SER A 263 -1.81 21.67 -20.50
CA SER A 263 -1.82 22.92 -19.72
C SER A 263 -0.42 23.46 -19.38
N VAL A 264 0.57 22.57 -19.21
CA VAL A 264 1.97 22.96 -19.05
C VAL A 264 2.55 23.49 -20.37
N GLU A 265 2.05 23.00 -21.51
CA GLU A 265 2.44 23.43 -22.84
C GLU A 265 1.79 24.75 -23.28
N THR A 266 0.57 25.04 -22.82
CA THR A 266 -0.19 26.29 -23.09
C THR A 266 0.25 27.48 -22.21
N ARG A 267 1.11 27.29 -21.21
CA ARG A 267 1.58 28.35 -20.30
C ARG A 267 2.75 29.21 -20.86
N ARG A 268 2.79 29.47 -22.17
CA ARG A 268 3.66 30.50 -22.79
C ARG A 268 2.79 31.69 -23.22
N PRO A 269 3.27 32.94 -23.04
CA PRO A 269 2.42 34.12 -23.01
C PRO A 269 1.87 34.47 -24.40
N SER A 270 0.73 35.15 -24.38
CA SER A 270 0.07 35.77 -25.52
C SER A 270 0.98 36.75 -26.27
N LEU A 271 0.83 36.73 -27.60
CA LEU A 271 1.04 37.80 -28.57
C LEU A 271 2.48 38.34 -28.82
N PHE A 272 3.30 37.54 -29.52
CA PHE A 272 3.99 37.98 -30.76
C PHE A 272 4.65 36.76 -31.42
N THR A 273 4.22 36.42 -32.64
CA THR A 273 4.81 35.33 -33.42
C THR A 273 6.08 35.87 -34.09
N ILE A 274 7.24 35.48 -33.59
CA ILE A 274 8.45 35.38 -34.41
C ILE A 274 8.68 33.88 -34.57
N GLU A 275 8.60 33.38 -35.81
CA GLU A 275 9.00 32.02 -36.18
C GLU A 275 10.47 31.83 -35.80
N ILE A 276 10.70 31.26 -34.63
CA ILE A 276 11.95 30.63 -34.26
C ILE A 276 11.74 29.16 -34.57
N GLU A 277 12.64 28.57 -35.36
CA GLU A 277 12.72 27.13 -35.65
C GLU A 277 12.37 26.28 -34.42
N PRO A 278 11.79 25.08 -34.61
CA PRO A 278 11.34 24.25 -33.52
C PRO A 278 12.55 23.76 -32.71
N HIS A 279 12.96 24.55 -31.70
CA HIS A 279 13.83 24.10 -30.65
C HIS A 279 13.15 22.90 -29.98
N LYS A 280 13.68 21.70 -30.23
CA LYS A 280 13.44 20.49 -29.46
C LYS A 280 13.45 20.88 -27.98
N LYS A 281 12.26 20.91 -27.37
CA LYS A 281 12.13 21.11 -25.92
C LYS A 281 13.03 20.07 -25.22
N PRO A 282 13.79 20.44 -24.18
CA PRO A 282 14.63 19.47 -23.50
C PRO A 282 13.71 18.37 -22.98
N LYS A 283 14.00 17.11 -23.35
CA LYS A 283 13.39 15.95 -22.71
C LYS A 283 13.67 16.13 -21.21
N ILE A 284 12.65 16.45 -20.41
CA ILE A 284 12.79 16.41 -18.95
C ILE A 284 13.31 15.01 -18.64
N SER A 285 14.54 14.93 -18.14
CA SER A 285 15.20 13.65 -17.87
C SER A 285 14.31 12.89 -16.90
N THR A 286 13.97 11.64 -17.23
CA THR A 286 13.00 10.84 -16.46
C THR A 286 13.38 10.75 -14.97
N SER A 287 14.67 10.79 -14.66
CA SER A 287 15.20 10.87 -13.30
C SER A 287 14.76 12.13 -12.54
N GLN A 288 14.56 13.27 -13.21
CA GLN A 288 14.06 14.51 -12.58
C GLN A 288 12.58 14.40 -12.18
N THR A 289 11.75 13.68 -12.97
CA THR A 289 10.34 13.45 -12.63
C THR A 289 10.23 12.53 -11.41
N VAL A 290 10.99 11.42 -11.40
CA VAL A 290 11.06 10.52 -10.24
C VAL A 290 11.52 11.26 -8.98
N LEU A 291 12.59 12.06 -9.07
CA LEU A 291 13.11 12.84 -7.95
C LEU A 291 12.10 13.89 -7.45
N ARG A 292 11.32 14.50 -8.36
CA ARG A 292 10.26 15.44 -8.00
C ARG A 292 9.13 14.74 -7.24
N ASN A 293 8.72 13.54 -7.65
CA ASN A 293 7.65 12.80 -7.00
C ASN A 293 8.12 12.27 -5.64
N ILE A 294 9.35 11.78 -5.52
CA ILE A 294 9.99 11.44 -4.23
C ILE A 294 9.99 12.66 -3.31
N ARG A 295 10.40 13.83 -3.81
CA ARG A 295 10.39 15.08 -3.03
C ARG A 295 8.98 15.50 -2.62
N GLY A 296 7.96 15.21 -3.44
CA GLY A 296 6.55 15.44 -3.13
C GLY A 296 6.10 14.61 -1.93
N VAL A 297 6.35 13.30 -1.97
CA VAL A 297 6.01 12.36 -0.89
C VAL A 297 6.72 12.74 0.41
N VAL A 298 8.04 12.96 0.36
CA VAL A 298 8.88 13.27 1.53
C VAL A 298 8.49 14.59 2.19
N LYS A 299 7.93 15.55 1.44
CA LYS A 299 7.42 16.81 2.03
C LYS A 299 6.07 16.67 2.71
N CYS A 300 5.33 15.58 2.45
CA CYS A 300 4.02 15.38 3.04
C CYS A 300 4.16 14.88 4.48
N ALA A 301 3.88 15.74 5.47
CA ALA A 301 4.00 15.37 6.89
C ALA A 301 3.13 14.14 7.26
N MET A 302 1.95 14.00 6.64
CA MET A 302 1.06 12.87 6.88
C MET A 302 1.64 11.53 6.42
N PHE A 303 2.55 11.51 5.45
CA PHE A 303 3.23 10.29 5.01
C PHE A 303 4.01 9.63 6.15
N TYR A 304 4.70 10.41 6.98
CA TYR A 304 5.45 9.88 8.12
C TYR A 304 4.55 9.30 9.20
N VAL A 305 3.38 9.91 9.42
CA VAL A 305 2.36 9.36 10.34
C VAL A 305 1.83 8.02 9.82
N LEU A 306 1.53 7.93 8.53
CA LEU A 306 1.08 6.68 7.89
C LEU A 306 2.17 5.60 7.95
N MET A 307 3.42 5.95 7.70
CA MET A 307 4.55 5.02 7.78
C MET A 307 4.76 4.49 9.22
N ALA A 308 4.76 5.38 10.22
CA ALA A 308 4.91 4.98 11.62
C ALA A 308 3.75 4.09 12.08
N THR A 309 2.51 4.45 11.70
CA THR A 309 1.32 3.67 12.06
C THR A 309 1.27 2.31 11.34
N TRP A 310 1.78 2.20 10.11
CA TRP A 310 1.96 0.92 9.40
C TRP A 310 2.97 0.00 10.11
N LEU A 311 4.12 0.55 10.51
CA LEU A 311 5.12 -0.19 11.26
C LEU A 311 4.51 -0.75 12.55
N VAL A 312 3.87 0.10 13.36
CA VAL A 312 3.21 -0.33 14.60
C VAL A 312 2.19 -1.43 14.32
N LEU A 313 1.32 -1.25 13.32
CA LEU A 313 0.30 -2.24 12.96
C LEU A 313 0.93 -3.60 12.58
N SER A 314 1.96 -3.57 11.73
CA SER A 314 2.68 -4.77 11.27
C SER A 314 3.40 -5.47 12.41
N TYR A 315 3.94 -4.75 13.39
CA TYR A 315 4.55 -5.34 14.58
C TYR A 315 3.51 -5.96 15.51
N VAL A 316 2.41 -5.26 15.77
CA VAL A 316 1.33 -5.78 16.63
C VAL A 316 0.74 -7.06 16.04
N LEU A 317 0.58 -7.13 14.71
CA LEU A 317 0.09 -8.33 14.03
C LEU A 317 0.99 -9.55 14.28
N ASP A 318 2.29 -9.40 14.03
CA ASP A 318 3.24 -10.51 14.16
C ASP A 318 3.41 -10.94 15.61
N ILE A 319 3.53 -9.98 16.54
CA ILE A 319 3.61 -10.29 17.99
C ILE A 319 2.35 -10.99 18.45
N PHE A 320 1.18 -10.55 17.99
CA PHE A 320 -0.09 -11.19 18.34
C PHE A 320 -0.12 -12.65 17.88
N PHE A 321 0.19 -12.93 16.61
CA PHE A 321 0.22 -14.32 16.12
C PHE A 321 1.28 -15.17 16.83
N ALA A 322 2.43 -14.59 17.19
CA ALA A 322 3.48 -15.31 17.89
C ALA A 322 3.14 -15.63 19.35
N THR A 323 2.25 -14.88 20.00
CA THR A 323 2.03 -14.98 21.46
C THR A 323 0.61 -15.36 21.87
N VAL A 324 -0.37 -15.35 20.95
CA VAL A 324 -1.79 -15.56 21.30
C VAL A 324 -2.07 -16.96 21.85
N VAL A 325 -1.41 -17.99 21.33
CA VAL A 325 -1.59 -19.37 21.80
C VAL A 325 -0.96 -19.54 23.17
N ASP A 326 0.27 -19.03 23.36
CA ASP A 326 0.98 -19.09 24.64
C ASP A 326 0.19 -18.36 25.74
N LEU A 327 -0.33 -17.17 25.43
CA LEU A 327 -1.18 -16.41 26.35
C LEU A 327 -2.43 -17.19 26.76
N ALA A 328 -3.02 -17.97 25.85
CA ALA A 328 -4.17 -18.81 26.15
C ALA A 328 -3.78 -19.98 27.07
N LEU A 329 -2.63 -20.62 26.80
CA LEU A 329 -2.10 -21.70 27.64
C LEU A 329 -1.74 -21.22 29.05
N ASP A 330 -1.10 -20.05 29.18
CA ASP A 330 -0.78 -19.40 30.46
C ASP A 330 -2.04 -19.11 31.30
N LYS A 331 -3.18 -18.90 30.64
CA LYS A 331 -4.49 -18.71 31.26
C LYS A 331 -5.23 -20.02 31.56
N ASN A 332 -4.54 -21.16 31.45
CA ASN A 332 -5.07 -22.51 31.64
C ASN A 332 -6.21 -22.88 30.66
N VAL A 333 -6.21 -22.30 29.45
CA VAL A 333 -7.12 -22.72 28.38
C VAL A 333 -6.59 -24.03 27.78
N PRO A 334 -7.45 -25.04 27.52
CA PRO A 334 -7.04 -26.26 26.84
C PRO A 334 -6.39 -25.98 25.48
N LEU A 335 -5.36 -26.75 25.12
CA LEU A 335 -4.63 -26.59 23.86
C LEU A 335 -5.55 -26.57 22.60
N PRO A 336 -6.59 -27.43 22.48
CA PRO A 336 -7.49 -27.38 21.32
C PRO A 336 -8.22 -26.03 21.20
N ASP A 337 -8.65 -25.48 22.32
CA ASP A 337 -9.34 -24.20 22.37
C ASP A 337 -8.39 -23.04 22.09
N ALA A 338 -7.15 -23.09 22.61
CA ALA A 338 -6.10 -22.11 22.33
C ALA A 338 -5.77 -22.02 20.83
N VAL A 339 -5.59 -23.16 20.16
CA VAL A 339 -5.30 -23.20 18.71
C VAL A 339 -6.50 -22.70 17.89
N SER A 340 -7.73 -22.92 18.37
CA SER A 340 -8.95 -22.43 17.72
C SER A 340 -9.07 -20.90 17.67
N LEU A 341 -8.30 -20.15 18.47
CA LEU A 341 -8.31 -18.68 18.44
C LEU A 341 -7.85 -18.11 17.09
N ILE A 342 -6.93 -18.78 16.40
CA ILE A 342 -6.36 -18.33 15.11
C ILE A 342 -7.43 -18.30 13.98
N PRO A 343 -8.22 -19.36 13.75
CA PRO A 343 -9.29 -19.29 12.76
C PRO A 343 -10.39 -18.30 13.14
N TYR A 344 -10.74 -18.18 14.43
CA TYR A 344 -11.70 -17.15 14.90
C TYR A 344 -11.20 -15.72 14.64
N PHE A 345 -9.91 -15.47 14.90
CA PHE A 345 -9.26 -14.21 14.56
C PHE A 345 -9.42 -13.90 13.07
N SER A 346 -9.19 -14.87 12.19
CA SER A 346 -9.27 -14.67 10.74
C SER A 346 -10.67 -14.26 10.27
N VAL A 347 -11.73 -14.79 10.91
CA VAL A 347 -13.12 -14.38 10.63
C VAL A 347 -13.40 -12.96 11.10
N ALA A 348 -12.97 -12.58 12.30
CA ALA A 348 -13.17 -11.21 12.79
C ALA A 348 -12.32 -10.17 12.03
N ASP A 349 -11.10 -10.53 11.64
CA ASP A 349 -10.23 -9.71 10.77
C ASP A 349 -10.92 -9.44 9.42
N LEU A 350 -11.56 -10.46 8.83
CA LEU A 350 -12.35 -10.31 7.61
C LEU A 350 -13.52 -9.33 7.78
N VAL A 351 -14.27 -9.43 8.88
CA VAL A 351 -15.38 -8.51 9.20
C VAL A 351 -14.85 -7.08 9.34
N GLY A 352 -13.73 -6.91 10.04
CA GLY A 352 -13.06 -5.62 10.23
C GLY A 352 -12.63 -4.96 8.92
N ARG A 353 -12.12 -5.75 7.96
CA ARG A 353 -11.68 -5.27 6.65
C ARG A 353 -12.82 -4.72 5.79
N VAL A 354 -14.04 -5.22 5.94
CA VAL A 354 -15.16 -4.85 5.05
C VAL A 354 -16.12 -3.87 5.73
N PHE A 355 -16.51 -4.13 6.98
CA PHE A 355 -17.61 -3.42 7.62
C PHE A 355 -17.23 -2.01 8.08
N LEU A 356 -16.08 -1.85 8.75
CA LEU A 356 -15.65 -0.55 9.27
C LEU A 356 -15.28 0.45 8.15
N PRO A 357 -14.56 0.06 7.08
CA PRO A 357 -14.34 0.96 5.95
C PRO A 357 -15.63 1.34 5.21
N LEU A 358 -16.60 0.43 5.12
CA LEU A 358 -17.91 0.72 4.54
C LEU A 358 -18.65 1.83 5.30
N LEU A 359 -18.54 1.86 6.63
CA LEU A 359 -19.09 2.96 7.45
C LEU A 359 -18.45 4.31 7.11
N ALA A 360 -17.13 4.36 6.88
CA ALA A 360 -16.46 5.60 6.47
C ALA A 360 -16.86 6.03 5.04
N ASP A 361 -16.99 5.08 4.11
CA ASP A 361 -17.37 5.38 2.72
C ASP A 361 -18.83 5.86 2.59
N ARG A 362 -19.71 5.46 3.52
CA ARG A 362 -21.08 6.00 3.63
C ARG A 362 -21.14 7.43 4.18
N LYS A 363 -19.99 8.08 4.41
CA LYS A 363 -19.85 9.42 5.01
C LYS A 363 -20.38 9.52 6.44
N CYS A 364 -20.59 8.39 7.13
CA CYS A 364 -20.99 8.39 8.55
C CYS A 364 -19.87 8.95 9.44
N LEU A 365 -18.62 8.69 9.07
CA LEU A 365 -17.42 9.16 9.75
C LEU A 365 -16.38 9.63 8.73
N ARG A 366 -15.59 10.63 9.11
CA ARG A 366 -14.42 11.03 8.32
C ARG A 366 -13.37 9.91 8.40
N ARG A 367 -12.74 9.56 7.26
CA ARG A 367 -11.72 8.51 7.16
C ARG A 367 -10.58 8.64 8.19
N SER A 368 -10.10 9.86 8.42
CA SER A 368 -9.07 10.14 9.44
C SER A 368 -9.55 9.91 10.87
N THR A 369 -10.80 10.25 11.17
CA THR A 369 -11.41 10.03 12.50
C THR A 369 -11.65 8.54 12.75
N LEU A 370 -12.09 7.80 11.72
CA LEU A 370 -12.22 6.35 11.81
C LEU A 370 -10.87 5.71 12.15
N MET A 371 -9.78 6.14 11.49
CA MET A 371 -8.45 5.59 11.76
C MET A 371 -7.94 5.89 13.16
N MET A 372 -8.19 7.11 13.66
CA MET A 372 -7.83 7.49 15.04
C MET A 372 -8.58 6.60 16.04
N LEU A 373 -9.91 6.47 15.88
CA LEU A 373 -10.71 5.59 16.73
C LEU A 373 -10.25 4.13 16.63
N ASN A 374 -9.94 3.65 15.42
CA ASN A 374 -9.46 2.30 15.17
C ASN A 374 -8.19 2.00 15.98
N TYR A 375 -7.19 2.88 15.95
CA TYR A 375 -5.97 2.69 16.72
C TYR A 375 -6.18 2.81 18.23
N THR A 376 -7.07 3.71 18.68
CA THR A 376 -7.43 3.80 20.10
C THR A 376 -8.08 2.50 20.58
N PHE A 377 -9.07 1.98 19.85
CA PHE A 377 -9.73 0.75 20.21
C PHE A 377 -8.80 -0.47 20.09
N LEU A 378 -7.96 -0.55 19.06
CA LEU A 378 -6.93 -1.59 18.95
C LEU A 378 -6.01 -1.59 20.18
N GLY A 379 -5.54 -0.41 20.61
CA GLY A 379 -4.71 -0.27 21.81
C GLY A 379 -5.42 -0.73 23.09
N VAL A 380 -6.68 -0.32 23.28
CA VAL A 380 -7.50 -0.76 24.43
C VAL A 380 -7.74 -2.27 24.40
N SER A 381 -8.03 -2.85 23.23
CA SER A 381 -8.23 -4.29 23.07
C SER A 381 -6.96 -5.08 23.41
N VAL A 382 -5.79 -4.65 22.95
CA VAL A 382 -4.51 -5.30 23.29
C VAL A 382 -4.21 -5.16 24.79
N LEU A 383 -4.44 -3.98 25.40
CA LEU A 383 -4.27 -3.77 26.84
C LEU A 383 -5.25 -4.60 27.69
N SER A 384 -6.39 -5.00 27.13
CA SER A 384 -7.36 -5.84 27.84
C SER A 384 -6.94 -7.32 27.93
N LEU A 385 -6.09 -7.81 27.01
CA LEU A 385 -5.71 -9.22 26.92
C LEU A 385 -5.16 -9.81 28.23
N PRO A 386 -4.26 -9.15 28.98
CA PRO A 386 -3.74 -9.68 30.25
C PRO A 386 -4.81 -9.85 31.32
N PHE A 387 -5.85 -9.00 31.33
CA PHE A 387 -6.90 -8.99 32.36
C PHE A 387 -8.04 -10.00 32.13
N THR A 388 -8.06 -10.67 30.97
CA THR A 388 -9.09 -11.67 30.66
C THR A 388 -8.95 -12.91 31.56
N SER A 389 -10.07 -13.45 32.03
CA SER A 389 -10.12 -14.70 32.80
C SER A 389 -11.08 -15.67 32.11
N GLY A 390 -10.55 -16.83 31.70
CA GLY A 390 -11.28 -17.85 30.95
C GLY A 390 -11.35 -17.63 29.43
N PHE A 391 -11.71 -18.70 28.71
CA PHE A 391 -11.69 -18.75 27.26
C PHE A 391 -12.62 -17.73 26.59
N ALA A 392 -13.85 -17.56 27.10
CA ALA A 392 -14.83 -16.67 26.47
C ALA A 392 -14.40 -15.19 26.48
N THR A 393 -13.83 -14.71 27.59
CA THR A 393 -13.38 -13.30 27.69
C THR A 393 -12.11 -13.07 26.87
N LEU A 394 -11.21 -14.06 26.84
CA LEU A 394 -10.03 -14.05 25.97
C LEU A 394 -10.44 -14.02 24.49
N LEU A 395 -11.38 -14.89 24.08
CA LEU A 395 -11.90 -14.94 22.71
C LEU A 395 -12.51 -13.59 22.30
N CYS A 396 -13.36 -12.98 23.14
CA CYS A 396 -13.94 -11.67 22.86
C CYS A 396 -12.87 -10.58 22.66
N ALA A 397 -11.83 -10.57 23.49
CA ALA A 397 -10.71 -9.63 23.35
C ALA A 397 -9.91 -9.87 22.06
N CYS A 398 -9.62 -11.13 21.72
CA CYS A 398 -8.96 -11.51 20.48
C CYS A 398 -9.76 -11.12 19.23
N LEU A 399 -11.08 -11.32 19.24
CA LEU A 399 -11.97 -10.92 18.16
C LEU A 399 -11.98 -9.39 17.97
N ALA A 400 -11.97 -8.63 19.07
CA ALA A 400 -11.88 -7.17 19.01
C ALA A 400 -10.55 -6.71 18.40
N VAL A 401 -9.42 -7.28 18.84
CA VAL A 401 -8.09 -7.01 18.24
C VAL A 401 -8.12 -7.30 16.74
N ALA A 402 -8.63 -8.47 16.33
CA ALA A 402 -8.71 -8.88 14.93
C ALA A 402 -9.50 -7.88 14.06
N MET A 403 -10.68 -7.46 14.54
CA MET A 403 -11.54 -6.53 13.80
C MET A 403 -10.87 -5.17 13.57
N PHE A 404 -10.22 -4.59 14.59
CA PHE A 404 -9.53 -3.30 14.44
C PHE A 404 -8.22 -3.42 13.68
N MET A 405 -7.56 -4.58 13.76
CA MET A 405 -6.38 -4.88 12.95
C MET A 405 -6.73 -4.89 11.45
N GLY A 406 -7.77 -5.61 11.06
CA GLY A 406 -8.23 -5.69 9.66
C GLY A 406 -8.69 -4.35 9.09
N CYS A 407 -9.39 -3.55 9.90
CA CYS A 407 -9.76 -2.17 9.53
C CYS A 407 -8.53 -1.28 9.35
N GLY A 408 -7.52 -1.40 10.22
CA GLY A 408 -6.27 -0.65 10.10
C GLY A 408 -5.54 -0.93 8.79
N MET A 409 -5.45 -2.22 8.41
CA MET A 409 -4.78 -2.65 7.18
C MET A 409 -5.44 -2.07 5.93
N THR A 410 -6.77 -2.11 5.88
CA THR A 410 -7.54 -1.61 4.74
C THR A 410 -7.50 -0.09 4.65
N MET A 411 -7.77 0.61 5.75
CA MET A 411 -7.80 2.07 5.79
C MET A 411 -6.42 2.69 5.56
N HIS A 412 -5.32 2.01 5.88
CA HIS A 412 -3.97 2.50 5.58
C HIS A 412 -3.79 2.76 4.07
N SER A 413 -4.18 1.80 3.23
CA SER A 413 -4.10 1.96 1.77
C SER A 413 -4.97 3.10 1.22
N VAL A 414 -6.16 3.28 1.80
CA VAL A 414 -7.11 4.33 1.44
C VAL A 414 -6.55 5.71 1.79
N LEU A 415 -6.01 5.86 3.00
CA LEU A 415 -5.45 7.13 3.48
C LEU A 415 -4.18 7.49 2.70
N MET A 416 -3.34 6.51 2.34
CA MET A 416 -2.21 6.73 1.45
C MET A 416 -2.65 7.34 0.12
N ALA A 417 -3.71 6.80 -0.51
CA ALA A 417 -4.26 7.35 -1.73
C ALA A 417 -4.90 8.73 -1.55
N ASP A 418 -5.55 9.00 -0.42
CA ASP A 418 -6.20 10.29 -0.14
C ASP A 418 -5.20 11.42 0.13
N TYR A 419 -4.09 11.15 0.84
CA TYR A 419 -3.10 12.17 1.20
C TYR A 419 -2.01 12.40 0.14
N LEU A 420 -1.57 11.36 -0.56
CA LEU A 420 -0.52 11.48 -1.59
C LEU A 420 -1.11 11.73 -2.98
N GLY A 421 -2.36 11.31 -3.21
CA GLY A 421 -2.96 11.28 -4.54
C GLY A 421 -2.45 10.14 -5.40
N LEU A 422 -3.19 9.84 -6.47
CA LEU A 422 -2.94 8.67 -7.34
C LEU A 422 -1.59 8.73 -8.08
N GLU A 423 -1.07 9.92 -8.37
CA GLU A 423 0.19 10.08 -9.09
C GLU A 423 1.41 9.69 -8.24
N GLN A 424 1.37 9.96 -6.93
CA GLN A 424 2.49 9.71 -6.03
C GLN A 424 2.31 8.42 -5.22
N LEU A 425 1.17 7.74 -5.37
CA LEU A 425 0.81 6.58 -4.56
C LEU A 425 1.84 5.44 -4.66
N ALA A 426 2.23 5.06 -5.89
CA ALA A 426 3.23 4.02 -6.11
C ALA A 426 4.61 4.40 -5.50
N VAL A 427 5.01 5.67 -5.65
CA VAL A 427 6.25 6.19 -5.04
C VAL A 427 6.16 6.20 -3.51
N GLY A 428 4.99 6.50 -2.94
CA GLY A 428 4.72 6.42 -1.52
C GLY A 428 4.94 5.02 -0.96
N TYR A 429 4.35 4.01 -1.58
CA TYR A 429 4.61 2.61 -1.24
C TYR A 429 6.07 2.20 -1.45
N SER A 430 6.73 2.77 -2.45
CA SER A 430 8.16 2.52 -2.69
C SER A 430 9.04 2.98 -1.54
N ILE A 431 8.84 4.22 -1.09
CA ILE A 431 9.60 4.82 0.01
C ILE A 431 9.25 4.11 1.32
N MET A 432 7.97 3.79 1.54
CA MET A 432 7.53 3.05 2.72
C MET A 432 8.16 1.67 2.77
N GLY A 433 8.11 0.89 1.69
CA GLY A 433 8.74 -0.42 1.59
C GLY A 433 10.25 -0.38 1.81
N ALA A 434 10.93 0.64 1.28
CA ALA A 434 12.37 0.82 1.46
C ALA A 434 12.80 1.09 2.91
N ILE A 435 11.95 1.76 3.70
CA ILE A 435 12.22 2.09 5.10
C ILE A 435 11.70 0.98 6.02
N CYS A 436 10.50 0.47 5.77
CA CYS A 436 9.86 -0.55 6.58
C CYS A 436 10.49 -1.93 6.39
N GLY A 437 10.78 -2.35 5.16
CA GLY A 437 11.36 -3.67 4.87
C GLY A 437 12.58 -4.03 5.73
N PRO A 438 13.63 -3.19 5.80
CA PRO A 438 14.78 -3.42 6.68
C PRO A 438 14.44 -3.49 8.18
N LEU A 439 13.49 -2.66 8.64
CA LEU A 439 13.08 -2.67 10.05
C LEU A 439 12.33 -3.96 10.39
N LEU A 440 11.53 -4.46 9.47
CA LEU A 440 10.77 -5.70 9.64
C LEU A 440 11.70 -6.94 9.54
N LEU A 441 12.82 -6.89 8.80
CA LEU A 441 13.87 -7.92 8.85
C LEU A 441 14.45 -8.11 10.25
N GLY A 442 14.57 -7.02 11.02
CA GLY A 442 15.03 -7.03 12.41
C GLY A 442 14.10 -7.78 13.38
N LYS A 443 12.95 -8.31 12.92
CA LYS A 443 12.00 -9.06 13.76
C LYS A 443 12.46 -10.47 14.12
N ALA A 444 13.15 -11.15 13.20
CA ALA A 444 13.51 -12.57 13.35
C ALA A 444 14.28 -12.89 14.65
N PRO A 445 15.21 -12.05 15.13
CA PRO A 445 15.87 -12.25 16.43
C PRO A 445 14.90 -12.16 17.62
N PHE A 446 13.99 -11.17 17.64
CA PHE A 446 13.07 -10.94 18.76
C PHE A 446 12.00 -12.03 18.93
N THR A 447 11.60 -12.67 17.83
CA THR A 447 10.62 -13.78 17.85
C THR A 447 11.29 -15.15 17.94
N GLY A 448 12.49 -15.30 17.38
CA GLY A 448 13.24 -16.56 17.34
C GLY A 448 13.87 -16.99 18.67
N GLU A 449 14.31 -16.05 19.51
CA GLU A 449 14.87 -16.38 20.83
C GLU A 449 13.84 -17.00 21.78
N ARG A 450 12.55 -16.65 21.66
CA ARG A 450 11.49 -17.24 22.50
C ARG A 450 10.94 -18.56 21.95
N ASN A 451 10.83 -18.69 20.62
CA ASN A 451 10.26 -19.90 20.01
C ASN A 451 11.24 -21.09 20.00
N SER A 452 12.54 -20.80 20.18
CA SER A 452 13.55 -21.84 20.32
C SER A 452 13.35 -22.69 21.56
N ASP A 453 12.89 -22.12 22.68
CA ASP A 453 12.73 -22.83 23.96
C ASP A 453 11.51 -23.77 24.00
N TYR A 454 10.46 -23.52 23.22
CA TYR A 454 9.19 -24.27 23.36
C TYR A 454 9.09 -25.54 22.51
N VAL A 455 9.78 -25.61 21.38
CA VAL A 455 9.83 -26.89 20.64
C VAL A 455 10.80 -27.88 21.31
N TYR A 456 11.60 -27.46 22.29
CA TYR A 456 12.29 -28.39 23.20
C TYR A 456 11.31 -29.08 24.16
N MET A 457 10.31 -28.36 24.67
CA MET A 457 9.34 -28.92 25.64
C MET A 457 8.29 -29.87 25.03
N CYS A 458 7.91 -29.69 23.76
CA CYS A 458 6.97 -30.60 23.08
C CYS A 458 7.65 -31.82 22.43
N GLY A 459 8.99 -31.88 22.38
CA GLY A 459 9.75 -32.98 21.78
C GLY A 459 10.20 -34.08 22.77
N GLU A 460 10.14 -33.82 24.08
CA GLU A 460 10.57 -34.77 25.12
C GLU A 460 9.39 -35.51 25.80
N GLY A 461 8.17 -35.38 25.27
CA GLY A 461 6.96 -35.98 25.87
C GLY A 461 6.54 -37.36 25.34
N ASP A 462 7.17 -37.87 24.28
CA ASP A 462 6.89 -39.19 23.70
C ASP A 462 8.20 -39.99 23.52
N GLN A 463 8.78 -40.43 24.64
CA GLN A 463 9.59 -41.66 24.74
C GLN A 463 9.35 -42.37 26.06
#